data_AF-A0A8T1X120-F1
#
_entry.id   AF-A0A8T1X120-F1
#
_cell.length_a   1.000
_cell.length_b   1.000
_cell.length_c   1.000
_cell.angle_alpha   90.00
_cell.angle_beta   90.00
_cell.angle_gamma   90.00
#
_symmetry.space_group_name_H-M   'P 1'
#
loop_
_entity.id
_entity.type
_entity.pdbx_description
1 polymer ?
#
loop_
_entity_poly.entity_id
_entity_poly.type
_entity_poly.pdbx_seq_one_letter_code
_entity_poly.pdbx_strand_id
1 'polypeptide(L)'
;MPTPEELLAVERISAEALAGLLRANADETVVVDVRDEDYELKGHIVNAEHLPKGNFVEDTDVDALVAKFGNKSDVVFHCGRSNTRGPTCALRFIERAEALGAKAHVRVLGGGFQAFAEQFADATDLVTPPVLVNAVDSEETM
;
A
#
# COMPACT_ATOMS: atom_id res chain seq x y z
N MET A 1 18.90 6.77 8.06
CA MET A 1 17.76 7.30 7.29
C MET A 1 18.19 7.38 5.84
N PRO A 2 17.39 6.88 4.89
CA PRO A 2 17.74 6.94 3.47
C PRO A 2 17.82 8.39 3.00
N THR A 3 18.72 8.63 2.06
CA THR A 3 18.92 9.92 1.38
C THR A 3 17.74 10.21 0.43
N PRO A 4 17.49 11.49 0.10
CA PRO A 4 16.47 11.85 -0.88
C PRO A 4 16.67 11.20 -2.26
N GLU A 5 17.93 10.93 -2.63
CA GLU A 5 18.28 10.28 -3.89
C GLU A 5 17.87 8.80 -3.89
N GLU A 6 18.12 8.08 -2.80
CA GLU A 6 17.66 6.69 -2.63
C GLU A 6 16.13 6.59 -2.66
N LEU A 7 15.42 7.56 -2.07
CA LEU A 7 13.96 7.62 -2.11
C LEU A 7 13.39 7.90 -3.52
N LEU A 8 14.17 8.54 -4.39
CA LEU A 8 13.83 8.80 -5.79
C LEU A 8 14.22 7.63 -6.71
N ALA A 9 15.20 6.82 -6.30
CA ALA A 9 15.64 5.65 -7.05
C ALA A 9 14.61 4.51 -7.04
N VAL A 10 13.68 4.49 -6.07
CA VAL A 10 12.60 3.50 -6.04
C VAL A 10 11.65 3.71 -7.22
N GLU A 11 11.42 2.64 -7.97
CA GLU A 11 10.51 2.66 -9.12
C GLU A 11 9.10 3.12 -8.69
N ARG A 12 8.51 4.01 -9.49
CA ARG A 12 7.17 4.54 -9.24
C ARG A 12 6.18 4.04 -10.28
N ILE A 13 4.98 3.70 -9.81
CA ILE A 13 3.86 3.33 -10.66
C ILE A 13 2.77 4.41 -10.60
N SER A 14 2.12 4.67 -11.74
CA SER A 14 0.96 5.57 -11.79
C SER A 14 -0.30 4.86 -11.30
N ALA A 15 -1.32 5.63 -10.95
CA ALA A 15 -2.59 5.08 -10.50
C ALA A 15 -3.26 4.22 -11.60
N GLU A 16 -3.17 4.63 -12.86
CA GLU A 16 -3.71 3.89 -14.00
C GLU A 16 -2.99 2.58 -14.25
N ALA A 17 -1.66 2.58 -14.15
CA ALA A 17 -0.86 1.37 -14.29
C ALA A 17 -1.16 0.40 -13.14
N LEU A 18 -1.30 0.88 -11.91
CA LEU A 18 -1.71 0.05 -10.78
C LEU A 18 -3.11 -0.52 -10.98
N ALA A 19 -4.07 0.28 -11.43
CA ALA A 19 -5.43 -0.19 -11.74
C ALA A 19 -5.43 -1.29 -12.82
N GLY A 20 -4.58 -1.15 -13.85
CA GLY A 20 -4.39 -2.18 -14.87
C GLY A 20 -3.85 -3.49 -14.28
N LEU A 21 -2.88 -3.42 -13.37
CA LEU A 21 -2.34 -4.61 -12.70
C LEU A 21 -3.33 -5.28 -11.78
N LEU A 22 -4.08 -4.50 -10.99
CA LEU A 22 -5.11 -5.04 -10.11
C LEU A 22 -6.21 -5.76 -10.89
N ARG A 23 -6.55 -5.30 -12.09
CA ARG A 23 -7.53 -5.97 -12.97
C ARG A 23 -6.96 -7.18 -13.70
N ALA A 24 -5.67 -7.17 -14.06
CA ALA A 24 -5.05 -8.23 -14.83
C ALA A 24 -4.50 -9.37 -13.96
N ASN A 25 -3.86 -9.04 -12.83
CA ASN A 25 -3.06 -9.92 -11.99
C ASN A 25 -3.28 -9.63 -10.50
N ALA A 26 -4.55 -9.55 -10.07
CA ALA A 26 -4.91 -9.28 -8.67
C ALA A 26 -4.22 -10.22 -7.67
N ASP A 27 -4.07 -11.51 -8.03
CA ASP A 27 -3.50 -12.53 -7.15
C ASP A 27 -1.98 -12.43 -7.01
N GLU A 28 -1.30 -11.85 -8.01
CA GLU A 28 0.16 -11.68 -8.01
C GLU A 28 0.60 -10.26 -7.66
N THR A 29 -0.34 -9.32 -7.56
CA THR A 29 -0.11 -7.93 -7.20
C THR A 29 -0.51 -7.70 -5.76
N VAL A 30 0.42 -7.27 -4.92
CA VAL A 30 0.16 -6.90 -3.53
C VAL A 30 0.27 -5.40 -3.39
N VAL A 31 -0.75 -4.78 -2.82
CA VAL A 31 -0.72 -3.36 -2.46
C VAL A 31 -0.50 -3.24 -0.96
N VAL A 32 0.53 -2.51 -0.55
CA VAL A 32 0.88 -2.31 0.85
C VAL A 32 0.61 -0.86 1.23
N ASP A 33 -0.33 -0.68 2.15
CA ASP A 33 -0.69 0.62 2.70
C ASP A 33 0.03 0.87 4.02
N VAL A 34 0.95 1.85 4.03
CA VAL A 34 1.75 2.19 5.21
C VAL A 34 1.22 3.39 6.00
N ARG A 35 -0.06 3.75 5.82
CA ARG A 35 -0.73 4.80 6.62
C ARG A 35 -0.92 4.34 8.07
N ASP A 36 -0.68 5.23 9.03
CA ASP A 36 -0.79 4.92 10.46
C ASP A 36 -2.27 4.94 10.93
N GLU A 37 -3.00 6.00 10.63
CA GLU A 37 -4.40 6.22 11.05
C GLU A 37 -5.11 6.91 9.89
N ASP A 38 -6.05 6.24 9.21
CA ASP A 38 -6.92 6.75 8.12
C ASP A 38 -7.41 5.62 7.17
N TYR A 39 -6.95 4.39 7.36
CA TYR A 39 -7.18 3.27 6.43
C TYR A 39 -8.68 2.95 6.23
N GLU A 40 -9.42 2.76 7.33
CA GLU A 40 -10.85 2.45 7.25
C GLU A 40 -11.73 3.70 7.07
N LEU A 41 -11.28 4.84 7.62
CA LEU A 41 -12.03 6.10 7.63
C LEU A 41 -12.02 6.83 6.27
N LYS A 42 -10.99 6.63 5.45
CA LYS A 42 -10.89 7.24 4.10
C LYS A 42 -11.08 6.24 2.97
N GLY A 43 -11.25 4.97 3.30
CA GLY A 43 -11.20 3.89 2.32
C GLY A 43 -9.76 3.50 1.96
N HIS A 44 -9.66 2.41 1.23
CA HIS A 44 -8.39 1.79 0.83
C HIS A 44 -8.52 1.14 -0.54
N ILE A 45 -7.37 0.83 -1.15
CA ILE A 45 -7.33 0.11 -2.42
C ILE A 45 -7.81 -1.31 -2.16
N VAL A 46 -8.64 -1.86 -3.05
CA VAL A 46 -9.15 -3.23 -2.92
C VAL A 46 -7.98 -4.22 -2.79
N ASN A 47 -8.10 -5.15 -1.84
CA ASN A 47 -7.06 -6.13 -1.49
C ASN A 47 -5.74 -5.53 -0.98
N ALA A 48 -5.72 -4.25 -0.57
CA ALA A 48 -4.55 -3.69 0.08
C ALA A 48 -4.33 -4.32 1.48
N GLU A 49 -3.06 -4.52 1.81
CA GLU A 49 -2.59 -4.98 3.11
C GLU A 49 -2.19 -3.76 3.93
N HIS A 50 -2.90 -3.53 5.03
CA HIS A 50 -2.61 -2.42 5.95
C HIS A 50 -1.43 -2.78 6.84
N LEU A 51 -0.27 -2.20 6.54
CA LEU A 51 0.99 -2.43 7.24
C LEU A 51 1.60 -1.07 7.61
N PRO A 52 1.24 -0.49 8.76
CA PRO A 52 1.80 0.78 9.22
C PRO A 52 3.33 0.79 9.20
N LYS A 53 3.92 1.99 9.11
CA LYS A 53 5.39 2.15 9.04
C LYS A 53 6.14 1.43 10.18
N GLY A 54 5.49 1.22 11.33
CA GLY A 54 6.04 0.53 12.49
C GLY A 54 6.46 -0.91 12.18
N ASN A 55 5.79 -1.56 11.24
CA ASN A 55 6.09 -2.92 10.78
C ASN A 55 7.36 -3.01 9.90
N PHE A 56 7.98 -1.87 9.55
CA PHE A 56 9.18 -1.79 8.71
C PHE A 56 10.42 -1.30 9.49
N VAL A 57 10.38 -1.38 10.82
CA VAL A 57 11.47 -0.94 11.69
C VAL A 57 12.44 -2.09 11.99
N GLU A 58 11.90 -3.23 12.44
CA GLU A 58 12.68 -4.41 12.81
C GLU A 58 12.87 -5.34 11.60
N ASP A 59 14.08 -5.83 11.42
CA ASP A 59 14.43 -6.71 10.30
C ASP A 59 13.59 -8.01 10.31
N THR A 60 13.29 -8.56 11.49
CA THR A 60 12.46 -9.77 11.63
C THR A 60 11.04 -9.60 11.13
N ASP A 61 10.47 -8.40 11.29
CA ASP A 61 9.12 -8.12 10.84
C ASP A 61 9.11 -8.00 9.32
N VAL A 62 10.07 -7.26 8.75
CA VAL A 62 10.23 -7.14 7.30
C VAL A 62 10.54 -8.49 6.66
N ASP A 63 11.34 -9.34 7.28
CA ASP A 63 11.61 -10.69 6.80
C ASP A 63 10.35 -11.54 6.70
N ALA A 64 9.44 -11.42 7.67
CA ALA A 64 8.14 -12.10 7.61
C ALA A 64 7.28 -11.56 6.45
N LEU A 65 7.34 -10.25 6.19
CA LEU A 65 6.67 -9.65 5.02
C LEU A 65 7.28 -10.12 3.71
N VAL A 66 8.61 -10.22 3.62
CA VAL A 66 9.31 -10.77 2.46
C VAL A 66 8.99 -12.25 2.28
N ALA A 67 8.87 -13.04 3.35
CA ALA A 67 8.41 -14.43 3.24
C ALA A 67 6.97 -14.53 2.71
N LYS A 68 6.11 -13.58 3.08
CA LYS A 68 4.70 -13.52 2.63
C LYS A 68 4.55 -13.03 1.18
N PHE A 69 5.31 -11.99 0.80
CA PHE A 69 5.13 -11.27 -0.47
C PHE A 69 6.28 -11.44 -1.46
N GLY A 70 7.41 -12.01 -1.05
CA GLY A 70 8.62 -12.16 -1.87
C GLY A 70 8.48 -13.06 -3.09
N ASN A 71 7.42 -13.89 -3.11
CA ASN A 71 7.04 -14.73 -4.25
C ASN A 71 5.99 -14.08 -5.18
N LYS A 72 5.54 -12.87 -4.86
CA LYS A 72 4.55 -12.14 -5.66
C LYS A 72 5.27 -11.41 -6.79
N SER A 73 4.59 -11.30 -7.94
CA SER A 73 5.15 -10.63 -9.11
C SER A 73 5.40 -9.16 -8.80
N ASP A 74 4.43 -8.49 -8.16
CA ASP A 74 4.49 -7.06 -7.92
C ASP A 74 4.06 -6.70 -6.49
N VAL A 75 4.86 -5.87 -5.82
CA VAL A 75 4.58 -5.34 -4.47
C VAL A 75 4.61 -3.82 -4.53
N VAL A 76 3.45 -3.19 -4.37
CA VAL A 76 3.27 -1.74 -4.55
C VAL A 76 3.00 -1.08 -3.20
N PHE A 77 3.93 -0.25 -2.75
CA PHE A 77 3.83 0.51 -1.53
C PHE A 77 3.18 1.87 -1.76
N HIS A 78 2.31 2.29 -0.84
CA HIS A 78 1.79 3.65 -0.84
C HIS A 78 1.56 4.17 0.58
N CYS A 79 1.46 5.49 0.70
CA CYS A 79 0.91 6.09 1.93
C CYS A 79 -0.20 7.09 1.55
N GLY A 80 -0.41 8.15 2.34
CA GLY A 80 -1.39 9.19 1.99
C GLY A 80 -0.98 10.04 0.77
N ARG A 81 0.29 10.48 0.72
CA ARG A 81 0.87 11.29 -0.38
C ARG A 81 2.12 10.69 -1.02
N SER A 82 2.58 9.52 -0.55
CA SER A 82 3.80 8.82 -0.97
C SER A 82 5.10 9.63 -1.00
N ASN A 83 5.23 10.68 -0.17
CA ASN A 83 6.41 11.57 -0.18
C ASN A 83 7.58 11.14 0.72
N THR A 84 7.34 10.30 1.73
CA THR A 84 8.39 9.93 2.70
C THR A 84 8.19 8.52 3.21
N ARG A 85 7.05 8.24 3.87
CA ARG A 85 6.76 6.92 4.46
C ARG A 85 6.76 5.78 3.42
N GLY A 86 6.02 5.95 2.31
CA GLY A 86 5.94 4.95 1.24
C GLY A 86 7.31 4.52 0.70
N PRO A 87 8.15 5.45 0.19
CA PRO A 87 9.46 5.09 -0.34
C PRO A 87 10.44 4.58 0.73
N THR A 88 10.35 5.05 1.99
CA THR A 88 11.19 4.49 3.07
C THR A 88 10.85 3.02 3.37
N CYS A 89 9.56 2.67 3.47
CA CYS A 89 9.15 1.28 3.69
C CYS A 89 9.47 0.39 2.48
N ALA A 90 9.30 0.91 1.27
CA ALA A 90 9.67 0.20 0.05
C ALA A 90 11.18 -0.12 -0.01
N LEU A 91 12.05 0.85 0.30
CA LEU A 91 13.50 0.62 0.38
C LEU A 91 13.84 -0.46 1.41
N ARG A 92 13.28 -0.38 2.61
CA ARG A 92 13.49 -1.40 3.65
C ARG A 92 13.08 -2.79 3.18
N PHE A 93 11.95 -2.90 2.49
CA PHE A 93 11.51 -4.16 1.93
C PHE A 93 12.46 -4.67 0.83
N ILE A 94 12.94 -3.78 -0.06
CA ILE A 94 13.92 -4.13 -1.11
C ILE A 94 15.22 -4.67 -0.49
N GLU A 95 15.78 -3.98 0.49
CA GLU A 95 17.01 -4.39 1.18
C GLU A 95 16.89 -5.80 1.78
N ARG A 96 15.76 -6.09 2.44
CA ARG A 96 15.51 -7.41 3.02
C ARG A 96 15.16 -8.46 1.98
N ALA A 97 14.43 -8.09 0.93
CA ALA A 97 14.11 -8.97 -0.19
C ALA A 97 15.38 -9.44 -0.91
N GLU A 98 16.33 -8.54 -1.15
CA GLU A 98 17.64 -8.85 -1.72
C GLU A 98 18.45 -9.76 -0.77
N ALA A 99 18.47 -9.45 0.53
CA ALA A 99 19.18 -10.26 1.53
C ALA A 99 18.63 -11.69 1.63
N LEU A 100 17.32 -11.87 1.43
CA LEU A 100 16.64 -13.17 1.45
C LEU A 100 16.54 -13.85 0.08
N GLY A 101 17.00 -13.19 -0.99
CA GLY A 101 16.96 -13.73 -2.36
C GLY A 101 15.57 -13.78 -2.99
N ALA A 102 14.63 -12.96 -2.51
CA ALA A 102 13.29 -12.82 -3.09
C ALA A 102 13.35 -12.04 -4.41
N LYS A 103 12.44 -12.35 -5.34
CA LYS A 103 12.38 -11.73 -6.68
C LYS A 103 11.20 -10.78 -6.85
N ALA A 104 10.59 -10.34 -5.75
CA ALA A 104 9.44 -9.45 -5.79
C ALA A 104 9.81 -8.10 -6.42
N HIS A 105 8.98 -7.65 -7.35
CA HIS A 105 9.16 -6.35 -7.99
C HIS A 105 8.52 -5.24 -7.15
N VAL A 106 9.35 -4.43 -6.50
CA VAL A 106 8.88 -3.44 -5.52
C VAL A 106 8.74 -2.07 -6.16
N ARG A 107 7.56 -1.46 -6.02
CA ARG A 107 7.25 -0.13 -6.60
C ARG A 107 6.51 0.75 -5.61
N VAL A 108 6.51 2.06 -5.85
CA VAL A 108 5.79 3.04 -5.03
C VAL A 108 4.71 3.73 -5.85
N LEU A 109 3.48 3.78 -5.33
CA LEU A 109 2.38 4.50 -5.97
C LEU A 109 2.63 6.01 -5.95
N GLY A 110 2.77 6.60 -7.13
CA GLY A 110 2.88 8.04 -7.32
C GLY A 110 1.60 8.76 -6.90
N GLY A 111 1.73 9.85 -6.15
CA GLY A 111 0.58 10.62 -5.64
C GLY A 111 -0.13 10.01 -4.43
N GLY A 112 0.18 8.75 -4.07
CA GLY A 112 -0.38 8.06 -2.91
C GLY A 112 -1.85 7.71 -3.05
N PHE A 113 -2.48 7.34 -1.93
CA PHE A 113 -3.89 6.96 -1.93
C PHE A 113 -4.81 8.10 -2.39
N GLN A 114 -4.46 9.36 -2.09
CA GLN A 114 -5.29 10.50 -2.47
C GLN A 114 -5.48 10.60 -3.99
N ALA A 115 -4.38 10.57 -4.76
CA ALA A 115 -4.47 10.65 -6.22
C ALA A 115 -5.20 9.44 -6.82
N PHE A 116 -4.98 8.25 -6.25
CA PHE A 116 -5.67 7.04 -6.68
C PHE A 116 -7.17 7.11 -6.42
N ALA A 117 -7.58 7.49 -5.21
CA ALA A 117 -8.97 7.63 -4.83
C ALA A 117 -9.67 8.74 -5.62
N GLU A 118 -9.01 9.88 -5.89
CA GLU A 118 -9.58 10.94 -6.73
C GLU A 118 -9.84 10.46 -8.17
N GLN A 119 -8.97 9.61 -8.71
CA GLN A 119 -9.08 9.12 -10.08
C GLN A 119 -10.04 7.91 -10.23
N PHE A 120 -10.13 7.07 -9.20
CA PHE A 120 -10.89 5.82 -9.20
C PHE A 120 -12.02 5.80 -8.16
N ALA A 121 -12.50 6.96 -7.72
CA ALA A 121 -13.57 7.09 -6.71
C ALA A 121 -14.82 6.29 -7.06
N ASP A 122 -15.19 6.27 -8.35
CA ASP A 122 -16.38 5.58 -8.86
C ASP A 122 -16.15 4.09 -9.15
N ALA A 123 -14.90 3.62 -9.06
CA ALA A 123 -14.49 2.26 -9.40
C ALA A 123 -14.44 1.38 -8.14
N THR A 124 -15.60 0.82 -7.76
CA THR A 124 -15.74 -0.06 -6.58
C THR A 124 -14.96 -1.38 -6.69
N ASP A 125 -14.48 -1.73 -7.89
CA ASP A 125 -13.56 -2.84 -8.13
C ASP A 125 -12.12 -2.54 -7.72
N LEU A 126 -11.77 -1.26 -7.53
CA LEU A 126 -10.41 -0.79 -7.26
C LEU A 126 -10.30 -0.05 -5.92
N VAL A 127 -11.34 0.65 -5.49
CA VAL A 127 -11.36 1.41 -4.24
C VAL A 127 -12.49 0.91 -3.35
N THR A 128 -12.14 0.47 -2.15
CA THR A 128 -13.10 0.23 -1.08
C THR A 128 -13.46 1.60 -0.48
N PRO A 129 -14.72 2.06 -0.57
CA PRO A 129 -15.12 3.33 -0.01
C PRO A 129 -14.98 3.32 1.51
N PRO A 130 -14.80 4.50 2.14
CA PRO A 130 -14.79 4.59 3.60
C PRO A 130 -16.08 4.01 4.16
N VAL A 131 -15.95 3.23 5.24
CA VAL A 131 -17.11 2.80 6.00
C VAL A 131 -17.68 4.06 6.63
N LEU A 132 -18.73 4.62 6.03
CA LEU A 132 -19.58 5.56 6.74
C LEU A 132 -20.19 4.76 7.88
N VAL A 133 -19.65 4.96 9.09
CA VAL A 133 -20.36 4.61 10.32
C VAL A 133 -21.64 5.44 10.31
N ASN A 134 -22.67 4.91 9.65
CA ASN A 134 -24.02 5.29 9.94
C ASN A 134 -24.21 4.90 11.40
N ALA A 135 -24.11 5.89 12.28
CA ALA A 135 -24.68 5.82 13.62
C ALA A 135 -26.19 5.64 13.43
N VAL A 136 -26.60 4.39 13.17
CA VAL A 136 -27.90 3.88 13.57
C VAL A 136 -27.81 3.69 15.08
N ASP A 137 -28.07 4.78 15.81
CA ASP A 137 -28.76 4.70 17.09
C ASP A 137 -30.17 5.26 16.86
N SER A 138 -30.94 4.50 16.09
CA SER A 138 -32.39 4.57 16.11
C SER A 138 -32.87 3.40 16.97
N GLU A 139 -32.88 3.56 18.30
CA GLU A 139 -33.74 2.86 19.26
C GLU A 139 -33.46 3.34 20.70
N GLU A 140 -34.24 4.31 21.19
CA GLU A 140 -34.82 4.21 22.54
C GLU A 140 -36.19 4.91 22.55
N THR A 141 -37.18 4.13 22.11
CA THR A 141 -38.50 3.93 22.69
C THR A 141 -38.97 4.90 23.80
N MET A 142 -40.04 5.63 23.47
CA MET A 142 -41.18 6.04 24.32
C MET A 142 -40.96 7.05 25.45
#